data_AF-A0A959VZE5-F1
#
_entry.id   AF-A0A959VZE5-F1
#
_cell.length_a   1.000
_cell.length_b   1.000
_cell.length_c   1.000
_cell.angle_alpha   90.00
_cell.angle_beta   90.00
_cell.angle_gamma   90.00
#
_symmetry.space_group_name_H-M   'P 1'
#
loop_
_entity.id
_entity.type
_entity.pdbx_description
1 polymer ?
#
loop_
_entity_poly.entity_id
_entity_poly.type
_entity_poly.pdbx_seq_one_letter_code
_entity_poly.pdbx_strand_id
1 'polypeptide(L)'
;MCLGVLGALSQAPVASAEPAFTLPPLPYAASALEPVIDTETMRLHHDKHHQAYVDALNTAVAANPALQGMSLEQLVTSAGELPAAVRNNAGGHWNHTFFWDTMTAPSQTGQPSPQLREAIDQQFGSLDGMKSAVNDAGAKRFGS
;
A
#
# COMPACT_ATOMS: atom_id res chain seq x y z
N MET A 1 -57.21 3.25 -31.35
CA MET A 1 -57.53 2.85 -29.95
C MET A 1 -57.24 1.35 -29.87
N CYS A 2 -56.36 0.78 -29.05
CA CYS A 2 -55.70 1.23 -27.84
C CYS A 2 -54.30 0.59 -27.70
N LEU A 3 -53.39 1.42 -27.20
CA LEU A 3 -52.29 1.19 -26.26
C LEU A 3 -51.44 -0.09 -26.40
N GLY A 4 -50.21 0.11 -26.88
CA GLY A 4 -49.07 -0.74 -26.58
C GLY A 4 -48.57 -0.51 -25.15
N VAL A 5 -48.31 -1.61 -24.44
CA VAL A 5 -47.71 -1.60 -23.09
C VAL A 5 -46.20 -1.64 -23.26
N LEU A 6 -45.54 -0.48 -23.12
CA LEU A 6 -44.10 -0.44 -22.85
C LEU A 6 -43.89 -0.89 -21.41
N GLY A 7 -43.40 -2.11 -21.22
CA GLY A 7 -42.88 -2.58 -19.95
C GLY A 7 -41.60 -1.81 -19.61
N ALA A 8 -41.65 -0.98 -18.57
CA ALA A 8 -40.46 -0.39 -17.98
C ALA A 8 -39.65 -1.49 -17.30
N LEU A 9 -38.47 -1.80 -17.85
CA LEU A 9 -37.47 -2.60 -17.14
C LEU A 9 -36.98 -1.76 -15.96
N SER A 10 -37.46 -2.09 -14.77
CA SER A 10 -36.91 -1.60 -13.51
C SER A 10 -35.48 -2.16 -13.38
N GLN A 11 -34.47 -1.33 -13.59
CA GLN A 11 -33.12 -1.67 -13.19
C GLN A 11 -33.08 -1.62 -11.67
N ALA A 12 -32.97 -2.79 -11.04
CA ALA A 12 -32.65 -2.87 -9.62
C ALA A 12 -31.34 -2.11 -9.37
N PRO A 13 -31.21 -1.37 -8.25
CA PRO A 13 -29.95 -0.75 -7.89
C PRO A 13 -28.92 -1.87 -7.74
N VAL A 14 -27.90 -1.85 -8.59
CA VAL A 14 -26.73 -2.69 -8.40
C VAL A 14 -26.12 -2.19 -7.10
N ALA A 15 -26.22 -2.97 -6.02
CA ALA A 15 -25.50 -2.68 -4.80
C ALA A 15 -24.04 -2.44 -5.18
N SER A 16 -23.47 -1.31 -4.77
CA SER A 16 -22.05 -1.03 -4.96
C SER A 16 -21.29 -2.23 -4.42
N ALA A 17 -20.59 -2.97 -5.29
CA ALA A 17 -19.75 -4.06 -4.85
C ALA A 17 -18.76 -3.51 -3.82
N GLU A 18 -18.61 -4.22 -2.69
CA GLU A 18 -17.56 -3.90 -1.72
C GLU A 18 -16.21 -3.74 -2.45
N PRO A 19 -15.42 -2.70 -2.13
CA PRO A 19 -14.15 -2.50 -2.79
C PRO A 19 -13.25 -3.72 -2.57
N ALA A 20 -12.55 -4.15 -3.63
CA ALA A 20 -11.69 -5.34 -3.57
C ALA A 20 -10.51 -5.15 -2.60
N PHE A 21 -10.05 -3.90 -2.44
CA PHE A 21 -8.97 -3.50 -1.53
C PHE A 21 -9.43 -2.30 -0.70
N THR A 22 -8.96 -2.24 0.55
CA THR A 22 -9.27 -1.14 1.48
C THR A 22 -8.00 -0.50 2.00
N LEU A 23 -8.08 0.78 2.37
CA LEU A 23 -6.99 1.47 3.06
C LEU A 23 -6.90 0.92 4.50
N PRO A 24 -5.79 0.27 4.89
CA PRO A 24 -5.61 -0.18 6.27
C PRO A 24 -5.54 1.05 7.18
N PRO A 25 -6.10 1.02 8.40
CA PRO A 25 -5.91 2.12 9.34
C PRO A 25 -4.44 2.20 9.76
N LEU A 26 -3.96 3.42 10.08
CA LEU A 26 -2.66 3.57 10.74
C LEU A 26 -2.63 2.76 12.05
N PRO A 27 -1.55 2.00 12.32
CA PRO A 27 -1.44 1.19 13.54
C PRO A 27 -1.16 2.03 14.80
N TYR A 28 -0.96 3.33 14.65
CA TYR A 28 -0.69 4.30 15.72
C TYR A 28 -1.26 5.67 15.35
N ALA A 29 -1.30 6.60 16.31
CA ALA A 29 -1.74 7.97 16.05
C ALA A 29 -0.84 8.68 15.04
N ALA A 30 -1.38 9.56 14.20
CA ALA A 30 -0.63 10.28 13.17
C ALA A 30 0.55 11.12 13.73
N SER A 31 0.51 11.50 15.01
CA SER A 31 1.58 12.24 15.69
C SER A 31 2.61 11.34 16.40
N ALA A 32 2.45 10.01 16.35
CA ALA A 32 3.27 9.08 17.13
C ALA A 32 4.74 9.04 16.69
N LEU A 33 5.04 9.48 15.47
CA LEU A 33 6.39 9.46 14.91
C LEU A 33 7.13 10.80 15.08
N GLU A 34 6.52 11.81 15.70
CA GLU A 34 7.23 13.05 15.99
C GLU A 34 8.39 12.82 16.98
N PRO A 35 9.52 13.52 16.82
CA PRO A 35 9.80 14.58 15.84
C PRO A 35 10.42 14.08 14.52
N VAL A 36 10.39 12.77 14.24
CA VAL A 36 11.08 12.16 13.08
C VAL A 36 10.27 12.33 11.80
N ILE A 37 8.94 12.13 11.88
CA ILE A 37 7.99 12.43 10.81
C ILE A 37 6.86 13.26 11.41
N ASP A 38 6.56 14.41 10.80
CA ASP A 38 5.54 15.32 11.31
C ASP A 38 4.11 14.80 11.04
N THR A 39 3.17 15.22 11.89
CA THR A 39 1.77 14.81 11.81
C THR A 39 1.11 15.14 10.47
N GLU A 40 1.46 16.26 9.83
CA GLU A 40 0.85 16.69 8.57
C GLU A 40 1.29 15.78 7.41
N THR A 41 2.58 15.47 7.34
CA THR A 41 3.12 14.47 6.41
C THR A 41 2.44 13.13 6.60
N MET A 42 2.25 12.66 7.85
CA MET A 42 1.57 11.40 8.11
C MET A 42 0.12 11.38 7.57
N ARG A 43 -0.64 12.47 7.77
CA ARG A 43 -2.00 12.58 7.24
C ARG A 43 -2.04 12.61 5.73
N LEU A 44 -1.18 13.40 5.09
CA LEU A 44 -1.13 13.47 3.62
C LEU A 44 -0.68 12.13 3.03
N HIS A 45 0.35 11.52 3.59
CA HIS A 45 0.94 10.29 3.07
C HIS A 45 0.00 9.09 3.23
N HIS A 46 -0.71 8.98 4.35
CA HIS A 46 -1.70 7.95 4.56
C HIS A 46 -3.06 8.27 3.90
N ASP A 47 -3.73 9.34 4.31
CA ASP A 47 -5.12 9.60 3.96
C ASP A 47 -5.31 10.09 2.51
N LYS A 48 -4.23 10.54 1.86
CA LYS A 48 -4.26 10.98 0.45
C LYS A 48 -3.43 10.09 -0.45
N HIS A 49 -2.12 9.96 -0.22
CA HIS A 49 -1.26 9.23 -1.14
C HIS A 49 -1.53 7.73 -1.14
N HIS A 50 -1.62 7.08 0.03
CA HIS A 50 -1.97 5.66 0.10
C HIS A 50 -3.40 5.40 -0.41
N GLN A 51 -4.37 6.23 -0.01
CA GLN A 51 -5.76 6.13 -0.50
C GLN A 51 -5.85 6.20 -2.03
N ALA A 52 -5.09 7.10 -2.68
CA ALA A 52 -5.10 7.23 -4.14
C ALA A 52 -4.66 5.93 -4.85
N TYR A 53 -3.67 5.21 -4.30
CA TYR A 53 -3.29 3.90 -4.83
C TYR A 53 -4.41 2.86 -4.67
N VAL A 54 -5.08 2.83 -3.52
CA VAL A 54 -6.22 1.92 -3.27
C VAL A 54 -7.36 2.18 -4.24
N ASP A 55 -7.77 3.44 -4.41
CA ASP A 55 -8.88 3.82 -5.30
C ASP A 55 -8.58 3.48 -6.77
N ALA A 56 -7.37 3.79 -7.23
CA ALA A 56 -6.94 3.51 -8.58
C ALA A 56 -6.78 2.00 -8.84
N LEU A 57 -6.30 1.24 -7.85
CA LEU A 57 -6.22 -0.22 -7.93
C LEU A 57 -7.61 -0.85 -8.05
N ASN A 58 -8.55 -0.45 -7.21
CA ASN A 58 -9.94 -0.93 -7.26
C ASN A 58 -10.58 -0.65 -8.62
N THR A 59 -10.34 0.53 -9.19
CA THR A 59 -10.81 0.89 -10.54
C THR A 59 -10.21 -0.05 -11.61
N ALA A 60 -8.90 -0.30 -11.54
CA ALA A 60 -8.21 -1.17 -12.50
C ALA A 60 -8.64 -2.64 -12.41
N VAL A 61 -8.90 -3.14 -11.19
CA VAL A 61 -9.35 -4.52 -10.94
C VAL A 61 -10.80 -4.71 -11.36
N ALA A 62 -11.68 -3.75 -11.08
CA ALA A 62 -13.08 -3.80 -11.52
C ALA A 62 -13.20 -3.87 -13.06
N ALA A 63 -12.29 -3.21 -13.78
CA ALA A 63 -12.24 -3.20 -15.23
C ALA A 63 -11.70 -4.50 -15.86
N ASN A 64 -11.14 -5.43 -15.07
CA ASN A 64 -10.56 -6.66 -15.58
C ASN A 64 -11.03 -7.89 -14.78
N PRO A 65 -11.98 -8.68 -15.31
CA PRO A 65 -12.49 -9.88 -14.63
C PRO A 65 -11.43 -10.90 -14.21
N ALA A 66 -10.29 -10.97 -14.93
CA ALA A 66 -9.22 -11.91 -14.59
C ALA A 66 -8.47 -11.53 -13.29
N LEU A 67 -8.62 -10.29 -12.82
CA LEU A 67 -7.98 -9.80 -11.58
C LEU A 67 -8.91 -9.86 -10.38
N GLN A 68 -10.22 -10.09 -10.60
CA GLN A 68 -11.19 -10.12 -9.52
C GLN A 68 -10.94 -11.31 -8.59
N GLY A 69 -10.87 -11.04 -7.29
CA GLY A 69 -10.60 -12.07 -6.27
C GLY A 69 -9.11 -12.39 -6.06
N MET A 70 -8.19 -11.77 -6.81
CA MET A 70 -6.76 -11.88 -6.51
C MET A 70 -6.42 -11.09 -5.25
N SER A 71 -5.51 -11.62 -4.43
CA SER A 71 -4.94 -10.90 -3.28
C SER A 71 -3.93 -9.84 -3.74
N LEU A 72 -3.61 -8.89 -2.85
CA LEU A 72 -2.62 -7.87 -3.11
C LEU A 72 -1.24 -8.48 -3.40
N GLU A 73 -0.86 -9.50 -2.64
CA GLU A 73 0.41 -10.23 -2.77
C GLU A 73 0.49 -10.98 -4.11
N GLN A 74 -0.61 -11.55 -4.58
CA GLN A 74 -0.66 -12.21 -5.88
C GLN A 74 -0.43 -11.20 -7.02
N LEU A 75 -1.02 -10.00 -6.91
CA LEU A 75 -0.80 -8.92 -7.86
C LEU A 75 0.65 -8.43 -7.84
N VAL A 76 1.23 -8.21 -6.65
CA VAL A 76 2.62 -7.75 -6.51
C VAL A 76 3.62 -8.80 -6.99
N THR A 77 3.39 -10.08 -6.71
CA THR A 77 4.28 -11.17 -7.18
C THR A 77 4.26 -11.30 -8.71
N SER A 78 3.14 -10.95 -9.34
CA SER A 78 2.97 -11.00 -10.81
C SER A 78 3.20 -9.64 -11.49
N ALA A 79 3.77 -8.66 -10.77
CA ALA A 79 3.88 -7.27 -11.19
C ALA A 79 4.52 -7.05 -12.57
N GLY A 80 5.45 -7.92 -12.98
CA GLY A 80 6.11 -7.85 -14.29
C GLY A 80 5.22 -8.20 -15.48
N GLU A 81 4.10 -8.87 -15.23
CA GLU A 81 3.16 -9.37 -16.25
C GLU A 81 1.88 -8.52 -16.32
N LEU A 82 1.69 -7.63 -15.35
CA LEU A 82 0.47 -6.84 -15.20
C LEU A 82 0.55 -5.49 -15.92
N PRO A 83 -0.59 -4.94 -16.38
CA PRO A 83 -0.65 -3.57 -16.89
C PRO A 83 -0.10 -2.58 -15.88
N ALA A 84 0.54 -1.51 -16.37
CA ALA A 84 1.17 -0.50 -15.52
C ALA A 84 0.21 0.08 -14.47
N ALA A 85 -1.07 0.26 -14.80
CA ALA A 85 -2.09 0.72 -13.85
C ALA A 85 -2.25 -0.22 -12.65
N VAL A 86 -2.22 -1.55 -12.85
CA VAL A 86 -2.32 -2.51 -11.74
C VAL A 86 -0.99 -2.59 -11.02
N ARG A 87 0.12 -2.75 -11.76
CA ARG A 87 1.46 -2.82 -11.19
C ARG A 87 1.78 -1.64 -10.26
N ASN A 88 1.56 -0.42 -10.74
CA ASN A 88 1.91 0.78 -10.00
C ASN A 88 1.03 0.96 -8.76
N ASN A 89 -0.28 0.71 -8.87
CA ASN A 89 -1.21 0.92 -7.76
C ASN A 89 -1.22 -0.23 -6.75
N ALA A 90 -1.05 -1.48 -7.18
CA ALA A 90 -0.82 -2.61 -6.28
C ALA A 90 0.52 -2.48 -5.56
N GLY A 91 1.59 -2.10 -6.28
CA GLY A 91 2.87 -1.80 -5.67
C GLY A 91 2.79 -0.62 -4.70
N GLY A 92 2.11 0.45 -5.07
CA GLY A 92 1.87 1.61 -4.21
C GLY A 92 1.14 1.21 -2.93
N HIS A 93 0.02 0.49 -3.03
CA HIS A 93 -0.73 0.01 -1.89
C HIS A 93 0.10 -0.91 -0.99
N TRP A 94 0.78 -1.92 -1.54
CA TRP A 94 1.58 -2.85 -0.76
C TRP A 94 2.76 -2.17 -0.07
N ASN A 95 3.49 -1.32 -0.79
CA ASN A 95 4.65 -0.60 -0.24
C ASN A 95 4.26 0.31 0.94
N HIS A 96 3.10 0.99 0.86
CA HIS A 96 2.65 1.87 1.94
C HIS A 96 2.15 1.09 3.15
N THR A 97 1.36 0.02 2.94
CA THR A 97 0.98 -0.87 4.04
C THR A 97 2.21 -1.38 4.79
N PHE A 98 3.21 -1.89 4.07
CA PHE A 98 4.48 -2.32 4.65
C PHE A 98 5.23 -1.17 5.36
N PHE A 99 5.24 0.03 4.79
CA PHE A 99 5.89 1.19 5.39
C PHE A 99 5.30 1.54 6.77
N TRP A 100 3.97 1.54 6.91
CA TRP A 100 3.31 1.82 8.20
C TRP A 100 3.58 0.73 9.24
N ASP A 101 3.57 -0.54 8.82
CA ASP A 101 3.77 -1.68 9.72
C ASP A 101 5.22 -1.81 10.23
N THR A 102 6.18 -1.18 9.55
CA THR A 102 7.62 -1.25 9.91
C THR A 102 8.07 -0.11 10.82
N MET A 103 7.19 0.82 11.15
CA MET A 103 7.51 1.97 12.00
C MET A 103 6.88 1.87 13.39
N THR A 104 7.50 2.55 14.34
CA THR A 104 7.00 2.66 15.72
C THR A 104 7.45 4.00 16.30
N ALA A 105 6.83 4.42 17.40
CA ALA A 105 7.20 5.67 18.06
C ALA A 105 8.70 5.64 18.44
N PRO A 106 9.44 6.77 18.35
CA PRO A 106 10.87 6.78 18.67
C PRO A 106 11.20 6.20 20.05
N SER A 107 10.32 6.42 21.04
CA SER A 107 10.44 5.89 22.39
C SER A 107 10.26 4.37 22.52
N GLN A 108 9.74 3.72 21.47
CA GLN A 108 9.50 2.27 21.38
C GLN A 108 10.53 1.57 20.48
N THR A 109 11.52 2.31 19.98
CA THR A 109 12.62 1.72 19.22
C THR A 109 13.48 0.81 20.10
N GLY A 110 14.13 -0.17 19.49
CA GLY A 110 14.91 -1.17 20.20
C GLY A 110 16.01 -1.78 19.36
N GLN A 111 16.61 -2.84 19.90
CA GLN A 111 17.61 -3.61 19.17
C GLN A 111 16.93 -4.70 18.32
N PRO A 112 17.46 -5.00 17.12
CA PRO A 112 17.08 -6.19 16.38
C PRO A 112 17.10 -7.46 17.23
N SER A 113 16.21 -8.40 16.95
CA SER A 113 16.23 -9.72 17.58
C SER A 113 17.59 -10.41 17.35
N PRO A 114 18.00 -11.36 18.21
CA PRO A 114 19.29 -12.03 18.05
C PRO A 114 19.52 -12.61 16.66
N GLN A 115 18.50 -13.25 16.08
CA GLN A 115 18.55 -13.83 14.74
C GLN A 115 18.71 -12.76 13.64
N LEU A 116 18.00 -11.63 13.77
CA LEU A 116 18.12 -10.52 12.82
C LEU A 116 19.47 -9.81 12.96
N ARG A 117 19.96 -9.62 14.20
CA ARG A 117 21.30 -9.08 14.46
C ARG A 117 22.37 -9.94 13.79
N GLU A 118 22.31 -11.25 13.96
CA GLU A 118 23.27 -12.17 13.35
C GLU A 118 23.26 -12.06 11.82
N ALA A 119 22.09 -12.04 11.19
CA ALA A 119 21.97 -11.86 9.74
C ALA A 119 22.54 -10.50 9.27
N ILE A 120 22.30 -9.43 10.04
CA ILE A 120 22.85 -8.10 9.77
C ILE A 120 24.39 -8.13 9.84
N ASP A 121 24.95 -8.73 10.89
CA ASP A 121 26.40 -8.77 11.08
C ASP A 121 27.08 -9.64 10.00
N GLN A 122 26.47 -10.75 9.60
CA GLN A 122 26.97 -11.59 8.50
C GLN A 122 26.98 -10.85 7.15
N GLN A 123 25.94 -10.08 6.85
CA GLN A 123 25.77 -9.43 5.54
C GLN A 123 26.46 -8.07 5.44
N PHE A 124 26.47 -7.29 6.53
CA PHE A 124 26.90 -5.90 6.55
C PHE A 124 28.08 -5.64 7.50
N GLY A 125 28.55 -6.65 8.22
CA GLY A 125 29.65 -6.56 9.19
C GLY A 125 29.25 -5.94 10.53
N SER A 126 28.24 -5.07 10.55
CA SER A 126 27.63 -4.52 11.77
C SER A 126 26.29 -3.84 11.47
N LEU A 127 25.51 -3.52 12.52
CA LEU A 127 24.33 -2.68 12.41
C LEU A 127 24.63 -1.28 11.83
N ASP A 128 25.76 -0.68 12.19
CA ASP A 128 26.15 0.62 11.64
C ASP A 128 26.59 0.52 10.17
N GLY A 129 27.20 -0.61 9.80
CA GLY A 129 27.45 -0.97 8.40
C GLY A 129 26.16 -1.04 7.58
N MET A 130 25.12 -1.71 8.10
CA MET A 130 23.80 -1.76 7.47
C MET A 130 23.20 -0.36 7.34
N LYS A 131 23.18 0.44 8.41
CA LYS A 131 22.64 1.82 8.37
C LYS A 131 23.36 2.66 7.31
N SER A 132 24.69 2.57 7.24
CA SER A 132 25.47 3.30 6.24
C SER A 132 25.10 2.87 4.82
N ALA A 133 25.01 1.56 4.57
CA ALA A 133 24.65 1.02 3.25
C ALA A 133 23.22 1.40 2.83
N VAL A 134 22.24 1.28 3.73
CA VAL A 134 20.84 1.62 3.46
C VAL A 134 20.69 3.14 3.23
N ASN A 135 21.33 3.97 4.05
CA ASN A 135 21.28 5.42 3.89
C ASN A 135 21.91 5.88 2.57
N ASP A 136 23.06 5.29 2.19
CA ASP A 136 23.72 5.59 0.92
C ASP A 136 22.86 5.16 -0.28
N ALA A 137 22.27 3.96 -0.23
CA ALA A 137 21.36 3.48 -1.28
C ALA A 137 20.11 4.36 -1.41
N GLY A 138 19.53 4.79 -0.28
CA GLY A 138 18.41 5.72 -0.25
C GLY A 138 18.75 7.07 -0.85
N ALA A 139 19.90 7.66 -0.47
CA ALA A 139 20.35 8.95 -1.00
C ALA A 139 20.68 8.91 -2.51
N LYS A 140 21.13 7.75 -3.01
CA LYS A 140 21.49 7.56 -4.44
C LYS A 140 20.32 7.15 -5.32
N ARG A 141 19.14 6.84 -4.78
CA ARG A 141 17.95 6.60 -5.60
C ARG A 141 17.56 7.91 -6.29
N PHE A 142 17.76 7.96 -7.61
CA PHE A 142 17.33 9.10 -8.42
C PHE A 142 15.87 8.93 -8.85
N GLY A 143 15.04 9.93 -8.55
CA GLY A 143 13.60 9.90 -8.84
C GLY A 143 12.78 9.18 -7.75
N SER A 144 11.56 8.78 -8.11
CA SER A 144 10.59 8.10 -7.24
C SER A 144 10.29 6.69 -7.73
#